data_AF-A0A261F9J6-F1
#
_entry.id   AF-A0A261F9J6-F1
#
_cell.length_a   1.000
_cell.length_b   1.000
_cell.length_c   1.000
_cell.angle_alpha   90.00
_cell.angle_beta   90.00
_cell.angle_gamma   90.00
#
_symmetry.space_group_name_H-M   'P 1'
#
loop_
_entity.id
_entity.type
_entity.pdbx_description
1 polymer ?
#
loop_
_entity_poly.entity_id
_entity_poly.type
_entity_poly.pdbx_seq_one_letter_code
_entity_poly.pdbx_strand_id
1 'polypeptide(L)'
;MEYVILLVILGLLVWFIVLLVQEIKREQAKMPEEKAYDAAVREYERRVHEAEKLYNKALKAHDRRVAAARWQHEKAQKMGDGYVDSIIGKEGKIEVHKLYITTPQGRYPLDPSVRAEVDTAGAIAVKSRTTLTRVATGAVLFGPIGALIGASAKKNTVIDTRQLFLVIESDAFAAALTLNPDQASQAHAFATKLLQTAKQVPVLKADQKRMLEETQKNIEEEQADRREINTASHNLTLIQNDTQTVDAAKRAADAAIARKTGVVPQKHNR
;
A
#
# COMPACT_ATOMS: atom_id res chain seq x y z
N MET A 1 15.45 -8.84 -55.01
CA MET A 1 14.66 -8.35 -53.86
C MET A 1 15.41 -7.28 -53.08
N GLU A 2 16.68 -7.48 -52.71
CA GLU A 2 17.47 -6.48 -51.95
C GLU A 2 17.69 -5.13 -52.66
N TYR A 3 17.97 -5.12 -53.97
CA TYR A 3 18.15 -3.87 -54.74
C TYR A 3 16.89 -3.00 -54.82
N VAL A 4 15.71 -3.60 -54.75
CA VAL A 4 14.43 -2.87 -54.76
C VAL A 4 14.22 -2.13 -53.43
N ILE A 5 14.59 -2.77 -52.31
CA ILE A 5 14.50 -2.17 -50.98
C ILE A 5 15.47 -0.99 -50.85
N LEU A 6 16.70 -1.13 -51.35
CA LEU A 6 17.69 -0.06 -51.37
C LEU A 6 17.23 1.16 -52.18
N LEU A 7 16.60 0.94 -53.34
CA LEU A 7 16.06 2.03 -54.17
C LEU A 7 14.91 2.77 -53.49
N VAL A 8 14.03 2.06 -52.76
CA VAL A 8 12.93 2.69 -52.02
C VAL A 8 13.44 3.55 -50.86
N ILE A 9 14.42 3.06 -50.10
CA ILE A 9 15.04 3.83 -49.00
C ILE A 9 15.72 5.09 -49.54
N LEU A 10 16.44 4.97 -50.67
CA LEU A 10 17.13 6.10 -51.29
C LEU A 10 16.14 7.14 -51.83
N GLY A 11 15.01 6.68 -52.41
CA GLY A 11 13.92 7.55 -52.84
C GLY A 11 13.28 8.33 -51.69
N LEU A 12 13.05 7.68 -50.54
CA LEU A 12 12.51 8.33 -49.33
C LEU A 12 13.50 9.35 -48.74
N LEU A 13 14.79 9.04 -48.72
CA LEU A 13 15.83 9.97 -48.26
C LEU A 13 15.90 11.21 -49.16
N VAL A 14 15.89 11.03 -50.49
CA VAL A 14 15.90 12.16 -51.44
C VAL A 14 14.66 13.01 -51.28
N TRP A 15 13.47 12.40 -51.14
CA TRP A 15 12.23 13.12 -50.90
C TRP A 15 12.26 13.93 -49.59
N PHE A 16 12.77 13.35 -48.50
CA PHE A 16 12.93 14.03 -47.22
C PHE A 16 13.90 15.22 -47.30
N ILE A 17 15.02 15.06 -48.03
CA ILE A 17 15.97 16.16 -48.29
C ILE A 17 15.31 17.28 -49.10
N VAL A 18 14.51 16.95 -50.12
CA VAL A 18 13.78 17.95 -50.91
C VAL A 18 12.79 18.73 -50.05
N LEU A 19 12.06 18.07 -49.14
CA LEU A 19 11.16 18.75 -48.21
C LEU A 19 11.91 19.72 -47.28
N LEU A 20 13.03 19.29 -46.69
CA LEU A 20 13.87 20.15 -45.84
C LEU A 20 14.42 21.36 -46.61
N VAL A 21 14.90 21.16 -47.84
CA VAL A 21 15.40 22.26 -48.68
C VAL A 21 14.28 23.22 -49.06
N GLN A 22 13.06 22.73 -49.32
CA GLN A 22 11.91 23.59 -49.61
C GLN A 22 11.49 24.41 -48.38
N GLU A 23 11.53 23.84 -47.17
CA GLU A 23 11.28 24.59 -45.93
C GLU A 23 12.34 25.68 -45.71
N ILE A 24 13.63 25.37 -45.88
CA ILE A 24 14.71 26.35 -45.75
C ILE A 24 14.56 27.48 -46.78
N LYS A 25 14.21 27.17 -48.03
CA LYS A 25 13.97 28.20 -49.06
C LYS A 25 12.77 29.07 -48.73
N ARG A 26 11.70 28.49 -48.18
CA ARG A 26 10.53 29.24 -47.70
C ARG A 26 10.88 30.15 -46.53
N GLU A 27 11.69 29.68 -45.57
CA GLU A 27 12.19 30.50 -44.46
C GLU A 27 13.14 31.62 -44.91
N GLN A 28 13.96 31.39 -45.93
CA GLN A 28 14.84 32.42 -46.50
C GLN A 28 14.06 33.49 -47.28
N ALA A 29 12.90 33.15 -47.84
CA ALA A 29 12.02 34.09 -48.56
C ALA A 29 11.16 34.98 -47.64
N LYS A 30 11.09 34.68 -46.32
CA LYS A 30 10.37 35.49 -45.34
C LYS A 30 11.06 36.83 -45.10
N MET A 31 10.26 37.89 -44.98
CA MET A 31 10.75 39.22 -44.64
C MET A 31 11.34 39.25 -43.22
N PRO A 32 12.32 40.13 -42.94
CA PRO A 32 12.93 40.20 -41.60
C PRO A 32 11.91 40.48 -40.50
N GLU A 33 10.85 41.27 -40.77
CA GLU A 33 9.80 41.53 -39.79
C GLU A 33 8.92 40.29 -39.51
N GLU A 34 8.67 39.44 -40.50
CA GLU A 34 7.92 38.18 -40.33
C GLU A 34 8.72 37.18 -39.47
N LYS A 35 10.05 37.11 -39.68
CA LYS A 35 10.94 36.32 -38.82
C LYS A 35 10.97 36.81 -37.38
N ALA A 36 10.90 38.13 -37.18
CA ALA A 36 10.83 38.72 -35.84
C ALA A 36 9.51 38.40 -35.14
N TYR A 37 8.39 38.40 -35.87
CA TYR A 37 7.09 37.94 -35.34
C TYR A 37 7.12 36.46 -34.97
N ASP A 38 7.61 35.58 -35.85
CA ASP A 38 7.74 34.14 -35.57
C ASP A 38 8.67 33.87 -34.37
N ALA A 39 9.72 34.67 -34.20
CA ALA A 39 10.60 34.58 -33.03
C ALA A 39 9.88 35.01 -31.75
N ALA A 40 9.16 36.12 -31.78
CA ALA A 40 8.39 36.63 -30.64
C ALA A 40 7.29 35.65 -30.20
N VAL A 41 6.57 35.04 -31.14
CA VAL A 41 5.56 34.00 -30.86
C VAL A 41 6.21 32.79 -30.19
N ARG A 42 7.32 32.27 -30.74
CA ARG A 42 8.02 31.12 -30.14
C ARG A 42 8.56 31.42 -28.76
N GLU A 43 9.06 32.62 -28.51
CA GLU A 43 9.53 33.03 -27.18
C GLU A 43 8.37 33.13 -26.19
N TYR A 44 7.25 33.73 -26.59
CA TYR A 44 6.03 33.78 -25.78
C TYR A 44 5.51 32.38 -25.45
N GLU A 45 5.38 31.50 -26.44
CA GLU A 45 4.95 30.10 -26.25
C GLU A 45 5.87 29.34 -25.29
N ARG A 46 7.19 29.55 -25.40
CA ARG A 46 8.15 28.95 -24.45
C ARG A 46 7.94 29.46 -23.04
N ARG A 47 7.75 30.78 -22.84
CA ARG A 47 7.50 31.38 -21.52
C ARG A 47 6.20 30.84 -20.92
N VAL A 48 5.13 30.74 -21.70
CA VAL A 48 3.85 30.15 -21.26
C VAL A 48 4.05 28.69 -20.87
N HIS A 49 4.70 27.89 -21.71
CA HIS A 49 4.97 26.47 -21.43
C HIS A 49 5.81 26.26 -20.16
N GLU A 50 6.81 27.10 -19.92
CA GLU A 50 7.61 27.05 -18.69
C GLU A 50 6.77 27.39 -17.46
N ALA A 51 5.90 28.40 -17.55
CA ALA A 51 4.97 28.76 -16.47
C ALA A 51 3.95 27.64 -16.19
N GLU A 52 3.39 27.02 -17.24
CA GLU A 52 2.51 25.85 -17.11
C GLU A 52 3.21 24.67 -16.45
N LYS A 53 4.48 24.40 -16.80
CA LYS A 53 5.29 23.38 -16.12
C LYS A 53 5.46 23.67 -14.64
N LEU A 54 5.74 24.92 -14.26
CA LEU A 54 5.87 25.33 -12.87
C LEU A 54 4.55 25.16 -12.10
N TYR A 55 3.44 25.58 -12.69
CA TYR A 55 2.10 25.39 -12.13
C TYR A 55 1.77 23.90 -11.93
N ASN A 56 1.98 23.08 -12.96
CA ASN A 56 1.75 21.63 -12.88
C ASN A 56 2.67 20.95 -11.85
N LYS A 57 3.92 21.43 -11.69
CA LYS A 57 4.83 20.94 -10.65
C LYS A 57 4.32 21.30 -9.26
N ALA A 58 3.81 22.51 -9.06
CA ALA A 58 3.22 22.95 -7.79
C ALA A 58 1.97 22.13 -7.44
N LEU A 59 1.08 21.87 -8.41
CA LEU A 59 -0.08 20.99 -8.23
C LEU A 59 0.34 19.58 -7.79
N LYS A 60 1.27 18.95 -8.52
CA LYS A 60 1.76 17.59 -8.16
C LYS A 60 2.45 17.56 -6.79
N ALA A 61 3.15 18.63 -6.41
CA ALA A 61 3.79 18.72 -5.11
C ALA A 61 2.75 18.78 -3.98
N HIS A 62 1.74 19.64 -4.13
CA HIS A 62 0.61 19.72 -3.20
C HIS A 62 -0.13 18.38 -3.09
N ASP A 63 -0.48 17.75 -4.22
CA ASP A 63 -1.20 16.46 -4.21
C ASP A 63 -0.41 15.36 -3.50
N ARG A 64 0.92 15.35 -3.65
CA ARG A 64 1.80 14.43 -2.92
C ARG A 64 1.81 14.70 -1.43
N ARG A 65 1.81 15.97 -0.99
CA ARG A 65 1.74 16.32 0.44
C ARG A 65 0.42 15.88 1.05
N VAL A 66 -0.70 16.19 0.39
CA VAL A 66 -2.04 15.74 0.83
C VAL A 66 -2.14 14.22 0.86
N ALA A 67 -1.61 13.53 -0.16
CA ALA A 67 -1.59 12.06 -0.19
C ALA A 67 -0.74 11.48 0.95
N ALA A 68 0.43 12.06 1.25
CA ALA A 68 1.27 11.64 2.36
C ALA A 68 0.56 11.84 3.70
N ALA A 69 -0.11 12.98 3.92
CA ALA A 69 -0.89 13.24 5.12
C ALA A 69 -2.05 12.22 5.28
N ARG A 70 -2.78 11.93 4.20
CA ARG A 70 -3.83 10.89 4.17
C ARG A 70 -3.30 9.50 4.52
N TRP A 71 -2.13 9.15 4.00
CA TRP A 71 -1.49 7.88 4.33
C TRP A 71 -1.10 7.77 5.80
N GLN A 72 -0.66 8.87 6.44
CA GLN A 72 -0.42 8.87 7.88
C GLN A 72 -1.71 8.69 8.69
N HIS A 73 -2.81 9.30 8.25
CA HIS A 73 -4.12 9.09 8.88
C HIS A 73 -4.59 7.63 8.75
N GLU A 74 -4.44 7.02 7.57
CA GLU A 74 -4.76 5.60 7.36
C GLU A 74 -3.92 4.69 8.26
N LYS A 75 -2.64 5.01 8.44
CA LYS A 75 -1.77 4.29 9.38
C LYS A 75 -2.24 4.41 10.83
N ALA A 76 -2.68 5.60 11.25
CA ALA A 76 -3.25 5.80 12.57
C ALA A 76 -4.54 4.98 12.75
N GLN A 77 -5.38 4.87 11.72
CA GLN A 77 -6.56 3.98 11.76
C GLN A 77 -6.17 2.51 11.94
N LYS A 78 -5.13 2.06 11.25
CA LYS A 78 -4.63 0.66 11.32
C LYS A 78 -3.76 0.35 12.54
N MET A 79 -3.51 1.32 13.43
CA MET A 79 -2.67 1.12 14.62
C MET A 79 -3.18 -0.03 15.50
N GLY A 80 -4.50 -0.26 15.51
CA GLY A 80 -5.15 -1.34 16.25
C GLY A 80 -5.03 -2.74 15.64
N ASP A 81 -4.59 -2.86 14.39
CA ASP A 81 -4.52 -4.14 13.65
C ASP A 81 -3.22 -4.90 13.89
N GLY A 82 -2.30 -4.36 14.71
CA GLY A 82 -1.05 -5.03 15.05
C GLY A 82 -1.31 -6.41 15.68
N TYR A 83 -0.79 -7.45 15.05
CA TYR A 83 -0.83 -8.83 15.57
C TYR A 83 -0.01 -8.94 16.87
N VAL A 84 -0.54 -9.68 17.83
CA VAL A 84 0.10 -9.94 19.13
C VAL A 84 0.47 -11.41 19.27
N ASP A 85 -0.52 -12.30 19.19
CA ASP A 85 -0.29 -13.74 19.31
C ASP A 85 -1.44 -14.55 18.71
N SER A 86 -1.25 -15.86 18.55
CA SER A 86 -2.32 -16.77 18.16
C SER A 86 -2.12 -18.17 18.73
N ILE A 87 -3.24 -18.87 18.87
CA ILE A 87 -3.26 -20.26 19.30
C ILE A 87 -4.27 -21.05 18.45
N ILE A 88 -3.92 -22.29 18.13
CA ILE A 88 -4.74 -23.18 17.30
C ILE A 88 -5.19 -24.36 18.15
N GLY A 89 -6.48 -24.60 18.19
CA GLY A 89 -7.10 -25.77 18.81
C GLY A 89 -7.96 -26.53 17.81
N LYS A 90 -8.75 -27.48 18.33
CA LYS A 90 -9.57 -28.37 17.51
C LYS A 90 -10.68 -27.62 16.77
N GLU A 91 -11.24 -26.59 17.39
CA GLU A 91 -12.35 -25.80 16.87
C GLU A 91 -11.89 -24.68 15.92
N GLY A 92 -10.57 -24.40 15.86
CA GLY A 92 -9.99 -23.42 14.96
C GLY A 92 -8.86 -22.61 15.57
N LYS A 93 -8.60 -21.44 14.99
CA LYS A 93 -7.56 -20.52 15.41
C LYS A 93 -8.17 -19.31 16.14
N ILE A 94 -7.55 -18.93 17.25
CA ILE A 94 -7.82 -17.66 17.93
C ILE A 94 -6.60 -16.75 17.73
N GLU A 95 -6.83 -15.53 17.26
CA GLU A 95 -5.81 -14.52 17.00
C GLU A 95 -6.07 -13.27 17.83
N VAL A 96 -5.04 -12.76 18.49
CA VAL A 96 -5.09 -11.55 19.29
C VAL A 96 -4.38 -10.43 18.54
N HIS A 97 -5.07 -9.33 18.35
CA HIS A 97 -4.52 -8.07 17.87
C HIS A 97 -4.58 -7.02 18.98
N LYS A 98 -3.95 -5.87 18.77
CA LYS A 98 -3.87 -4.80 19.77
C LYS A 98 -5.23 -4.35 20.32
N LEU A 99 -6.25 -4.25 19.47
CA LEU A 99 -7.58 -3.72 19.85
C LEU A 99 -8.75 -4.71 19.71
N TYR A 100 -8.50 -5.90 19.18
CA TYR A 100 -9.55 -6.90 18.94
C TYR A 100 -8.99 -8.31 18.97
N ILE A 101 -9.88 -9.27 19.11
CA ILE A 101 -9.60 -10.71 19.03
C ILE A 101 -10.45 -11.30 17.92
N THR A 102 -9.86 -12.23 17.17
CA THR A 102 -10.56 -13.02 16.15
C THR A 102 -10.68 -14.43 16.67
N THR A 103 -11.91 -14.91 16.83
CA THR A 103 -12.22 -16.30 17.19
C THR A 103 -12.93 -16.98 15.99
N PRO A 104 -13.11 -18.32 16.02
CA PRO A 104 -13.88 -19.00 14.97
C PRO A 104 -15.31 -18.48 14.80
N GLN A 105 -15.89 -17.89 15.85
CA GLN A 105 -17.24 -17.33 15.84
C GLN A 105 -17.31 -15.90 15.28
N GLY A 106 -16.19 -15.17 15.22
CA GLY A 106 -16.18 -13.80 14.73
C GLY A 106 -15.05 -12.93 15.28
N ARG A 107 -15.12 -11.64 14.97
CA ARG A 107 -14.17 -10.62 15.44
C ARG A 107 -14.83 -9.78 16.52
N TYR A 108 -14.18 -9.67 17.68
CA TYR A 108 -14.69 -8.96 18.84
C TYR A 108 -13.69 -7.92 19.34
N PRO A 109 -14.15 -6.74 19.79
CA PRO A 109 -13.27 -5.76 20.39
C PRO A 109 -12.66 -6.33 21.68
N LEU A 110 -11.39 -6.02 21.93
CA LEU A 110 -10.81 -6.24 23.25
C LEU A 110 -11.18 -5.09 24.17
N ASP A 111 -11.31 -5.41 25.44
CA ASP A 111 -11.51 -4.47 26.52
C ASP A 111 -10.98 -5.05 27.85
N PRO A 112 -10.90 -4.25 28.93
CA PRO A 112 -10.38 -4.73 30.20
C PRO A 112 -11.24 -5.78 30.93
N SER A 113 -12.47 -6.05 30.49
CA SER A 113 -13.35 -7.09 31.06
C SER A 113 -12.92 -8.50 30.64
N VAL A 114 -12.09 -8.62 29.59
CA VAL A 114 -11.64 -9.91 29.06
C VAL A 114 -10.94 -10.73 30.15
N ARG A 115 -11.43 -11.96 30.34
CA ARG A 115 -10.88 -13.01 31.18
C ARG A 115 -10.43 -14.16 30.29
N ALA A 116 -9.36 -14.82 30.70
CA ALA A 116 -8.82 -15.98 29.99
C ALA A 116 -8.33 -17.00 31.02
N GLU A 117 -8.90 -18.20 30.97
CA GLU A 117 -8.60 -19.29 31.89
C GLU A 117 -8.20 -20.54 31.09
N VAL A 118 -7.24 -21.27 31.62
CA VAL A 118 -6.74 -22.51 31.04
C VAL A 118 -7.06 -23.62 32.04
N ASP A 119 -7.98 -24.51 31.65
CA ASP A 119 -8.41 -25.63 32.46
C ASP A 119 -7.84 -26.95 31.90
N THR A 120 -7.53 -27.87 32.82
CA THR A 120 -6.96 -29.18 32.51
C THR A 120 -7.83 -30.26 33.13
N ALA A 121 -8.31 -31.17 32.31
CA ALA A 121 -9.14 -32.29 32.74
C ALA A 121 -8.53 -33.63 32.32
N GLY A 122 -8.93 -34.72 32.99
CA GLY A 122 -8.52 -36.08 32.65
C GLY A 122 -7.24 -36.57 33.34
N ALA A 123 -6.86 -37.82 33.09
CA ALA A 123 -5.72 -38.48 33.72
C ALA A 123 -4.92 -39.33 32.73
N ILE A 124 -3.65 -39.56 33.05
CA ILE A 124 -2.79 -40.54 32.36
C ILE A 124 -2.92 -41.87 33.10
N ALA A 125 -3.45 -42.88 32.42
CA ALA A 125 -3.58 -44.23 32.97
C ALA A 125 -2.71 -45.21 32.18
N VAL A 126 -1.80 -45.91 32.87
CA VAL A 126 -1.00 -46.98 32.25
C VAL A 126 -1.66 -48.32 32.53
N LYS A 127 -2.24 -48.93 31.50
CA LYS A 127 -2.79 -50.28 31.59
C LYS A 127 -1.73 -51.28 31.16
N SER A 128 -1.14 -52.00 32.10
CA SER A 128 -0.24 -53.11 31.81
C SER A 128 -1.03 -54.43 31.78
N ARG A 129 -0.99 -55.17 30.67
CA ARG A 129 -1.54 -56.54 30.61
C ARG A 129 -0.42 -57.54 30.33
N THR A 130 -0.26 -58.51 31.21
CA THR A 130 0.61 -59.66 30.98
C THR A 130 -0.15 -60.63 30.08
N THR A 131 0.29 -60.79 28.83
CA THR A 131 -0.38 -61.68 27.88
C THR A 131 0.03 -63.12 28.20
N LEU A 132 -0.91 -63.94 28.68
CA LEU A 132 -0.72 -65.35 29.06
C LEU A 132 0.03 -66.14 27.97
N THR A 133 -0.24 -65.82 26.70
CA THR A 133 0.41 -66.43 25.53
C THR A 133 1.93 -66.23 25.54
N ARG A 134 2.46 -65.09 25.98
CA ARG A 134 3.92 -64.84 26.02
C ARG A 134 4.62 -65.58 27.15
N VAL A 135 3.93 -65.79 28.28
CA VAL A 135 4.42 -66.66 29.36
C VAL A 135 4.50 -68.10 28.88
N ALA A 136 3.46 -68.57 28.19
CA ALA A 136 3.43 -69.91 27.60
C ALA A 136 4.50 -70.09 26.51
N THR A 137 4.67 -69.14 25.59
CA THR A 137 5.71 -69.22 24.54
C THR A 137 7.12 -69.15 25.12
N GLY A 138 7.36 -68.30 26.13
CA GLY A 138 8.64 -68.26 26.84
C GLY A 138 8.94 -69.57 27.58
N ALA A 139 7.92 -70.17 28.19
CA ALA A 139 8.01 -71.47 28.86
C ALA A 139 8.34 -72.62 27.89
N VAL A 140 7.74 -72.60 26.70
CA VAL A 140 7.95 -73.64 25.68
C VAL A 140 9.35 -73.54 25.03
N LEU A 141 9.84 -72.33 24.75
CA LEU A 141 11.11 -72.14 24.05
C LEU A 141 12.35 -72.21 24.96
N PHE A 142 12.25 -71.75 26.21
CA PHE A 142 13.41 -71.63 27.10
C PHE A 142 13.16 -72.22 28.50
N GLY A 143 12.15 -73.09 28.64
CA GLY A 143 11.83 -73.78 29.89
C GLY A 143 11.37 -72.85 31.01
N PRO A 144 11.49 -73.26 32.29
CA PRO A 144 10.96 -72.48 33.42
C PRO A 144 11.62 -71.10 33.58
N ILE A 145 12.88 -70.94 33.15
CA ILE A 145 13.56 -69.63 33.14
C ILE A 145 12.97 -68.71 32.06
N GLY A 146 12.64 -69.27 30.89
CA GLY A 146 11.92 -68.56 29.82
C GLY A 146 10.53 -68.06 30.19
N ALA A 147 9.82 -68.81 31.04
CA ALA A 147 8.52 -68.41 31.56
C ALA A 147 8.61 -67.13 32.41
N LEU A 148 9.66 -66.99 33.23
CA LEU A 148 9.91 -65.81 34.06
C LEU A 148 10.25 -64.58 33.20
N ILE A 149 11.07 -64.76 32.17
CA ILE A 149 11.40 -63.68 31.22
C ILE A 149 10.15 -63.26 30.44
N GLY A 150 9.34 -64.22 29.96
CA GLY A 150 8.07 -63.94 29.29
C GLY A 150 7.02 -63.26 30.18
N ALA A 151 7.01 -63.53 31.49
CA ALA A 151 6.15 -62.87 32.47
C ALA A 151 6.57 -61.41 32.76
N SER A 152 7.85 -61.08 32.58
CA SER A 152 8.39 -59.73 32.76
C SER A 152 8.10 -58.79 31.59
N ALA A 153 7.85 -59.31 30.39
CA ALA A 153 7.56 -58.55 29.17
C ALA A 153 6.10 -58.03 29.14
N LYS A 154 5.80 -57.03 29.98
CA LYS A 154 4.48 -56.37 30.06
C LYS A 154 4.22 -55.50 28.81
N LYS A 155 3.08 -55.70 28.15
CA LYS A 155 2.58 -54.72 27.17
C LYS A 155 1.92 -53.59 27.95
N ASN A 156 2.61 -52.45 27.99
CA ASN A 156 2.09 -51.22 28.57
C ASN A 156 1.31 -50.48 27.49
N THR A 157 0.00 -50.31 27.69
CA THR A 157 -0.81 -49.38 26.92
C THR A 157 -0.98 -48.13 27.77
N VAL A 158 -0.41 -47.02 27.32
CA VAL A 158 -0.66 -45.71 27.92
C VAL A 158 -1.98 -45.21 27.33
N ILE A 159 -2.98 -45.02 28.19
CA ILE A 159 -4.24 -44.38 27.84
C ILE A 159 -4.14 -42.96 28.39
N ASP A 160 -3.91 -42.01 27.48
CA ASP A 160 -3.90 -40.58 27.81
C ASP A 160 -5.29 -40.00 27.52
N THR A 161 -5.99 -39.60 28.59
CA THR A 161 -7.30 -38.95 28.50
C THR A 161 -7.24 -37.46 28.84
N ARG A 162 -6.02 -36.89 28.93
CA ARG A 162 -5.86 -35.47 29.24
C ARG A 162 -6.56 -34.62 28.19
N GLN A 163 -7.20 -33.57 28.66
CA GLN A 163 -7.83 -32.53 27.86
C GLN A 163 -7.39 -31.19 28.42
N LEU A 164 -7.15 -30.23 27.53
CA LEU A 164 -6.77 -28.88 27.86
C LEU A 164 -7.79 -27.96 27.19
N PHE A 165 -8.41 -27.08 27.97
CA PHE A 165 -9.38 -26.11 27.50
C PHE A 165 -8.85 -24.71 27.75
N LEU A 166 -8.96 -23.84 26.75
CA LEU A 166 -8.77 -22.40 26.89
C LEU A 166 -10.15 -21.76 26.79
N VAL A 167 -10.58 -21.09 27.85
CA VAL A 167 -11.85 -20.36 27.91
C VAL A 167 -11.53 -18.87 27.98
N ILE A 168 -12.15 -18.10 27.09
CA ILE A 168 -12.01 -16.65 27.00
C ILE A 168 -13.41 -16.05 27.10
N GLU A 169 -13.60 -15.13 28.04
CA GLU A 169 -14.88 -14.51 28.30
C GLU A 169 -14.72 -12.99 28.38
N SER A 170 -15.75 -12.27 27.96
CA SER A 170 -15.91 -10.82 28.13
C SER A 170 -17.40 -10.52 28.22
N ASP A 171 -17.74 -9.26 28.47
CA ASP A 171 -19.14 -8.82 28.44
C ASP A 171 -19.80 -8.98 27.04
N ALA A 172 -18.99 -9.02 25.97
CA ALA A 172 -19.47 -9.05 24.58
C ALA A 172 -19.43 -10.44 23.93
N PHE A 173 -18.60 -11.36 24.41
CA PHE A 173 -18.42 -12.68 23.81
C PHE A 173 -17.85 -13.70 24.81
N ALA A 174 -18.09 -14.98 24.52
CA ALA A 174 -17.41 -16.09 25.15
C ALA A 174 -16.93 -17.08 24.07
N ALA A 175 -15.71 -17.59 24.22
CA ALA A 175 -15.12 -18.57 23.32
C ALA A 175 -14.37 -19.63 24.12
N ALA A 176 -14.55 -20.89 23.75
CA ALA A 176 -13.81 -22.01 24.30
C ALA A 176 -13.06 -22.73 23.19
N LEU A 177 -11.86 -23.20 23.48
CA LEU A 177 -10.98 -23.88 22.54
C LEU A 177 -10.35 -25.11 23.22
N THR A 178 -10.54 -26.28 22.61
CA THR A 178 -9.90 -27.51 23.05
C THR A 178 -8.51 -27.60 22.42
N LEU A 179 -7.49 -27.69 23.26
CA LEU A 179 -6.08 -27.72 22.90
C LEU A 179 -5.47 -29.10 23.10
N ASN A 180 -4.27 -29.32 22.53
CA ASN A 180 -3.48 -30.48 22.87
C ASN A 180 -2.94 -30.32 24.31
N PRO A 181 -3.07 -31.33 25.21
CA PRO A 181 -2.52 -31.28 26.57
C PRO A 181 -1.05 -30.89 26.66
N ASP A 182 -0.25 -31.23 25.65
CA ASP A 182 1.18 -30.90 25.62
C ASP A 182 1.44 -29.40 25.34
N GLN A 183 0.41 -28.63 24.99
CA GLN A 183 0.47 -27.18 24.76
C GLN A 183 0.10 -26.34 26.00
N ALA A 184 -0.01 -26.94 27.19
CA ALA A 184 -0.42 -26.22 28.41
C ALA A 184 0.41 -24.95 28.67
N SER A 185 1.74 -25.04 28.56
CA SER A 185 2.64 -23.88 28.71
C SER A 185 2.35 -22.79 27.68
N GLN A 186 2.13 -23.16 26.41
CA GLN A 186 1.79 -22.23 25.34
C GLN A 186 0.42 -21.57 25.60
N ALA A 187 -0.57 -22.33 26.08
CA ALA A 187 -1.90 -21.82 26.42
C ALA A 187 -1.85 -20.79 27.56
N HIS A 188 -1.10 -21.07 28.62
CA HIS A 188 -0.92 -20.12 29.73
C HIS A 188 -0.17 -18.84 29.28
N ALA A 189 0.86 -18.98 28.45
CA ALA A 189 1.57 -17.83 27.90
C ALA A 189 0.66 -16.97 27.01
N PHE A 190 -0.16 -17.62 26.17
CA PHE A 190 -1.15 -16.95 25.33
C PHE A 190 -2.19 -16.21 26.19
N ALA A 191 -2.80 -16.87 27.19
CA ALA A 191 -3.77 -16.26 28.09
C ALA A 191 -3.18 -15.04 28.83
N THR A 192 -1.93 -15.15 29.31
CA THR A 192 -1.23 -14.04 29.96
C THR A 192 -1.05 -12.84 29.03
N LYS A 193 -0.60 -13.07 27.79
CA LYS A 193 -0.46 -12.01 26.78
C LYS A 193 -1.78 -11.38 26.40
N LEU A 194 -2.84 -12.18 26.25
CA LEU A 194 -4.19 -11.69 25.97
C LEU A 194 -4.66 -10.75 27.09
N LEU A 195 -4.55 -11.16 28.35
CA LEU A 195 -4.91 -10.33 29.51
C LEU A 195 -4.07 -9.05 29.60
N GLN A 196 -2.76 -9.15 29.33
CA GLN A 196 -1.89 -7.98 29.32
C GLN A 196 -2.28 -7.00 28.20
N THR A 197 -2.61 -7.51 27.01
CA THR A 197 -3.07 -6.71 25.87
C THR A 197 -4.39 -6.04 26.17
N ALA A 198 -5.37 -6.80 26.71
CA ALA A 198 -6.68 -6.31 27.11
C ALA A 198 -6.59 -5.13 28.09
N LYS A 199 -5.66 -5.20 29.07
CA LYS A 199 -5.39 -4.10 30.02
C LYS A 199 -4.82 -2.84 29.36
N GLN A 200 -4.09 -2.97 28.26
CA GLN A 200 -3.51 -1.83 27.53
C GLN A 200 -4.48 -1.15 26.57
N VAL A 201 -5.60 -1.79 26.23
CA VAL A 201 -6.58 -1.27 25.26
C VAL A 201 -7.03 0.17 25.55
N PRO A 202 -7.36 0.59 26.78
CA PRO A 202 -7.83 1.97 27.02
C PRO A 202 -6.79 3.02 26.63
N VAL A 203 -5.52 2.75 26.94
CA VAL A 203 -4.39 3.62 26.57
C VAL A 203 -4.21 3.65 25.06
N LEU A 204 -4.20 2.47 24.41
CA LEU A 204 -4.07 2.37 22.95
C LEU A 204 -5.22 3.06 22.21
N LYS A 205 -6.46 2.97 22.70
CA LYS A 205 -7.61 3.69 22.13
C LYS A 205 -7.48 5.21 22.29
N ALA A 206 -7.00 5.67 23.46
CA ALA A 206 -6.77 7.09 23.69
C ALA A 206 -5.67 7.64 22.78
N ASP A 207 -4.56 6.91 22.63
CA ASP A 207 -3.46 7.27 21.75
C ASP A 207 -3.88 7.25 20.28
N GLN A 208 -4.62 6.22 19.85
CA GLN A 208 -5.19 6.16 18.51
C GLN A 208 -6.09 7.36 18.23
N LYS A 209 -6.97 7.73 19.16
CA LYS A 209 -7.86 8.90 19.01
C LYS A 209 -7.04 10.19 18.83
N ARG A 210 -6.03 10.43 19.68
CA ARG A 210 -5.15 11.60 19.56
C ARG A 210 -4.44 11.66 18.22
N MET A 211 -3.89 10.52 17.76
CA MET A 211 -3.21 10.42 16.48
C MET A 211 -4.16 10.66 15.30
N LEU A 212 -5.40 10.17 15.39
CA LEU A 212 -6.42 10.42 14.37
C LEU A 212 -6.80 11.91 14.30
N GLU A 213 -6.95 12.57 15.45
CA GLU A 213 -7.23 14.00 15.54
C GLU A 213 -6.06 14.83 14.96
N GLU A 214 -4.82 14.51 15.34
CA GLU A 214 -3.63 15.20 14.85
C GLU A 214 -3.43 15.02 13.33
N THR A 215 -3.53 13.78 12.84
CA THR A 215 -3.38 13.51 11.40
C THR A 215 -4.50 14.11 10.58
N GLN A 216 -5.73 14.17 11.12
CA GLN A 216 -6.85 14.84 10.47
C GLN A 216 -6.59 16.35 10.34
N LYS A 217 -6.11 16.99 11.42
CA LYS A 217 -5.71 18.40 11.38
C LYS A 217 -4.60 18.66 10.35
N ASN A 218 -3.60 17.78 10.27
CA ASN A 218 -2.53 17.88 9.28
C ASN A 218 -3.06 17.77 7.84
N ILE A 219 -4.05 16.91 7.57
CA ILE A 219 -4.70 16.83 6.26
C ILE A 219 -5.39 18.16 5.91
N GLU A 220 -6.09 18.76 6.86
CA GLU A 220 -6.79 20.03 6.68
C GLU A 220 -5.81 21.19 6.43
N GLU A 221 -4.71 21.24 7.18
CA GLU A 221 -3.64 22.23 7.00
C GLU A 221 -2.99 22.11 5.61
N GLU A 222 -2.63 20.89 5.19
CA GLU A 222 -2.04 20.64 3.86
C GLU A 222 -3.01 20.92 2.70
N GLN A 223 -4.31 20.66 2.89
CA GLN A 223 -5.34 21.02 1.89
C GLN A 223 -5.56 22.53 1.80
N ALA A 224 -5.43 23.24 2.91
CA ALA A 224 -5.55 24.69 2.95
C ALA A 224 -4.31 25.41 2.38
N ASP A 225 -3.12 24.80 2.48
CA ASP A 225 -1.88 25.38 1.95
C ASP A 225 -1.76 25.31 0.42
N ARG A 226 -2.44 26.25 -0.24
CA ARG A 226 -2.41 26.43 -1.70
C ARG A 226 -1.44 27.54 -2.13
N ARG A 227 -0.52 27.98 -1.26
CA ARG A 227 0.33 29.17 -1.51
C ARG A 227 1.17 29.03 -2.79
N GLU A 228 1.82 27.88 -2.97
CA GLU A 228 2.66 27.60 -4.15
C GLU A 228 1.83 27.53 -5.44
N ILE A 229 0.65 26.91 -5.38
CA ILE A 229 -0.29 26.83 -6.51
C ILE A 229 -0.76 28.22 -6.89
N ASN A 230 -1.19 29.03 -5.92
CA ASN A 230 -1.68 30.39 -6.14
C ASN A 230 -0.59 31.28 -6.77
N THR A 231 0.65 31.17 -6.26
CA THR A 231 1.80 31.91 -6.80
C THR A 231 2.10 31.50 -8.25
N ALA A 232 2.15 30.20 -8.53
CA ALA A 232 2.42 29.71 -9.88
C ALA A 232 1.28 30.02 -10.86
N SER A 233 0.03 29.94 -10.41
CA SER A 233 -1.15 30.32 -11.20
C SER A 233 -1.14 31.81 -11.53
N HIS A 234 -0.81 32.66 -10.56
CA HIS A 234 -0.71 34.11 -10.79
C HIS A 234 0.39 34.42 -11.81
N ASN A 235 1.57 33.81 -11.70
CA ASN A 235 2.65 33.97 -12.68
C ASN A 235 2.24 33.51 -14.09
N LEU A 236 1.54 32.38 -14.20
CA LEU A 236 1.02 31.90 -15.48
C LEU A 236 0.07 32.93 -16.10
N THR A 237 -0.87 33.47 -15.32
CA THR A 237 -1.79 34.52 -15.79
C THR A 237 -1.06 35.80 -16.20
N LEU A 238 -0.04 36.23 -15.45
CA LEU A 238 0.77 37.39 -15.83
C LEU A 238 1.48 37.18 -17.18
N ILE A 239 2.06 36.00 -17.40
CA ILE A 239 2.75 35.68 -18.65
C ILE A 239 1.76 35.54 -19.81
N GLN A 240 0.61 34.92 -19.60
CA GLN A 240 -0.45 34.81 -20.63
C GLN A 240 -1.02 36.17 -21.05
N ASN A 241 -1.06 37.14 -20.13
CA ASN A 241 -1.50 38.50 -20.41
C ASN A 241 -0.39 39.39 -21.00
N ASP A 242 0.87 38.96 -20.96
CA ASP A 242 2.01 39.69 -21.52
C ASP A 242 2.14 39.43 -23.04
N THR A 243 1.15 39.90 -23.80
CA THR A 243 1.10 39.79 -25.27
C THR A 243 1.77 40.96 -25.99
N GLN A 244 2.30 41.95 -25.25
CA GLN A 244 2.72 43.23 -25.80
C GLN A 244 3.80 43.10 -26.88
N THR A 245 4.77 42.19 -26.67
CA THR A 245 5.87 41.94 -27.59
C THR A 245 5.39 41.27 -28.88
N VAL A 246 4.49 40.29 -28.76
CA VAL A 246 3.88 39.59 -29.90
C VAL A 246 3.00 40.56 -30.70
N ASP A 247 2.18 41.37 -30.03
CA ASP A 247 1.30 42.36 -30.67
C ASP A 247 2.09 43.48 -31.36
N ALA A 248 3.24 43.88 -30.79
CA ALA A 248 4.14 44.84 -31.42
C ALA A 248 4.82 44.23 -32.67
N ALA A 249 5.33 43.00 -32.57
CA ALA A 249 5.96 42.30 -33.68
C ALA A 249 4.97 42.02 -34.82
N LYS A 250 3.72 41.67 -34.50
CA LYS A 250 2.64 41.48 -35.46
C LYS A 250 2.35 42.76 -36.24
N ARG A 251 2.16 43.88 -35.54
CA ARG A 251 1.93 45.19 -36.17
C ARG A 251 3.09 45.60 -37.08
N ALA A 252 4.33 45.30 -36.69
CA ALA A 252 5.52 45.56 -37.52
C ALA A 252 5.53 44.70 -38.79
N ALA A 253 5.23 43.40 -38.67
CA ALA A 253 5.12 42.49 -39.82
C ALA A 253 3.98 42.90 -40.77
N ASP A 254 2.80 43.21 -40.25
CA ASP A 254 1.64 43.67 -41.03
C ASP A 254 1.96 44.97 -41.80
N ALA A 255 2.64 45.92 -41.15
CA ALA A 255 3.07 47.17 -41.78
C ALA A 255 4.11 46.93 -42.89
N ALA A 256 5.01 45.97 -42.72
CA ALA A 256 6.01 45.61 -43.73
C ALA A 256 5.37 44.94 -44.95
N ILE A 257 4.41 44.04 -44.73
CA ILE A 257 3.64 43.40 -45.80
C ILE A 257 2.87 44.46 -46.59
N ALA A 258 2.17 45.38 -45.91
CA ALA A 258 1.43 46.48 -46.55
C ALA A 258 2.34 47.38 -47.41
N ARG A 259 3.56 47.69 -46.94
CA ARG A 259 4.55 48.45 -47.72
C ARG A 259 4.96 47.71 -49.00
N LYS A 260 5.14 46.38 -48.93
CA LYS A 260 5.58 45.56 -50.08
C LYS A 260 4.46 45.36 -51.10
N THR A 261 3.22 45.18 -50.65
CA THR A 261 2.08 44.89 -51.54
C THR A 261 1.44 46.14 -52.14
N GLY A 262 1.81 47.34 -51.68
CA GLY A 262 1.21 48.61 -52.13
C GLY A 262 -0.25 48.78 -51.69
N VAL A 263 -0.78 47.86 -50.88
CA VAL A 263 -2.12 47.91 -50.32
C VAL A 263 -2.04 48.76 -49.05
N VAL A 264 -2.45 50.03 -49.15
CA VAL A 264 -2.62 50.89 -47.98
C VAL A 264 -3.69 50.25 -47.09
N PRO A 265 -3.41 49.95 -45.81
CA PRO A 265 -4.42 49.40 -44.92
C PRO A 265 -5.54 50.43 -44.79
N GLN A 266 -6.73 50.11 -45.29
CA GLN A 266 -7.93 50.90 -45.04
C GLN A 266 -8.10 50.99 -43.52
N LYS A 267 -7.88 52.18 -42.94
CA LYS A 267 -8.31 52.48 -41.58
C LYS A 267 -9.81 52.23 -41.52
N HIS A 268 -10.23 51.10 -40.98
CA HIS A 268 -11.58 50.98 -40.46
C HIS A 268 -11.68 51.94 -39.28
N ASN A 269 -12.19 53.14 -39.56
CA ASN A 269 -12.71 54.03 -38.53
C ASN A 269 -13.80 53.25 -37.80
N ARG A 270 -13.65 53.19 -36.47
CA ARG A 270 -14.67 52.68 -35.55
C ARG A 270 -15.97 53.44 -35.72
#